data_AF-A0A2D8R4N6-F1
#
_entry.id   AF-A0A2D8R4N6-F1
#
_cell.length_a   1.000
_cell.length_b   1.000
_cell.length_c   1.000
_cell.angle_alpha   90.00
_cell.angle_beta   90.00
_cell.angle_gamma   90.00
#
_symmetry.space_group_name_H-M   'P 1'
#
loop_
_entity.id
_entity.type
_entity.pdbx_description
1 polymer ?
#
loop_
_entity_poly.entity_id
_entity_poly.type
_entity_poly.pdbx_seq_one_letter_code
_entity_poly.pdbx_strand_id
1 'polypeptide(L)'
;MSSKRSRKVTERRRAAERKAPRYRVGLILGVVLVAAVTAGLWTSSPNEVPVASVSATEAPLANTSFPLRPSASQDQALPRGPVATLPSSNLPPLPVLQFVPPRPVEVIRAVYAFAANHPEVLSRVPCFCGCENFGHGDNHDCFVADRDAEGRVTWESHGMG
;
A
#
# COMPACT_ATOMS: atom_id res chain seq x y z
N MET A 1 -64.94 -24.47 -8.47
CA MET A 1 -63.59 -24.90 -8.01
C MET A 1 -62.73 -23.76 -7.41
N SER A 2 -63.31 -22.73 -6.77
CA SER A 2 -62.57 -21.52 -6.32
C SER A 2 -62.25 -21.46 -4.81
N SER A 3 -62.97 -22.22 -3.96
CA SER A 3 -62.82 -22.17 -2.49
C SER A 3 -61.55 -22.86 -1.95
N LYS A 4 -61.10 -23.95 -2.57
CA LYS A 4 -59.91 -24.72 -2.10
C LYS A 4 -58.59 -23.97 -2.30
N ARG A 5 -58.51 -23.06 -3.27
CA ARG A 5 -57.27 -22.31 -3.57
C ARG A 5 -57.04 -21.18 -2.56
N SER A 6 -58.12 -20.54 -2.09
CA SER A 6 -58.05 -19.43 -1.12
C SER A 6 -57.61 -19.89 0.29
N ARG A 7 -58.10 -21.06 0.76
CA ARG A 7 -57.67 -21.66 2.04
C ARG A 7 -56.18 -22.04 2.06
N LYS A 8 -55.64 -22.57 0.96
CA LYS A 8 -54.21 -22.93 0.88
C LYS A 8 -53.28 -21.70 0.96
N VAL A 9 -53.71 -20.55 0.46
CA VAL A 9 -52.90 -19.32 0.48
C VAL A 9 -52.84 -18.72 1.89
N THR A 10 -53.95 -18.75 2.63
CA THR A 10 -54.02 -18.22 4.00
C THR A 10 -53.30 -19.13 5.01
N GLU A 11 -53.33 -20.45 4.84
CA GLU A 11 -52.55 -21.39 5.67
C GLU A 11 -51.03 -21.23 5.47
N ARG A 12 -50.59 -21.04 4.22
CA ARG A 12 -49.16 -20.81 3.91
C ARG A 12 -48.63 -19.50 4.50
N ARG A 13 -49.43 -18.42 4.49
CA ARG A 13 -49.07 -17.15 5.12
C ARG A 13 -48.94 -17.27 6.64
N ARG A 14 -49.88 -17.95 7.30
CA ARG A 14 -49.86 -18.16 8.77
C ARG A 14 -48.70 -19.07 9.24
N ALA A 15 -48.21 -19.98 8.40
CA ALA A 15 -47.06 -20.83 8.72
C ALA A 15 -45.71 -20.10 8.62
N ALA A 16 -45.58 -19.14 7.69
CA ALA A 16 -44.36 -18.33 7.52
C ALA A 16 -44.17 -17.35 8.69
N GLU A 17 -45.25 -16.75 9.20
CA GLU A 17 -45.20 -15.78 10.30
C GLU A 17 -44.81 -16.40 11.65
N ARG A 18 -45.10 -17.69 11.88
CA ARG A 18 -44.75 -18.39 13.13
C ARG A 18 -43.26 -18.73 13.27
N LYS A 19 -42.50 -18.79 12.16
CA LYS A 19 -41.04 -19.04 12.18
C LYS A 19 -40.20 -17.75 12.27
N ALA A 20 -40.81 -16.59 12.00
CA ALA A 20 -40.14 -15.29 11.96
C ALA A 20 -39.57 -14.76 13.29
N PRO A 21 -40.15 -15.00 14.49
CA PRO A 21 -39.66 -14.32 15.70
C PRO A 21 -38.35 -14.93 16.23
N ARG A 22 -38.15 -16.24 16.07
CA ARG A 22 -36.95 -16.92 16.61
C ARG A 22 -35.68 -16.60 15.82
N TYR A 23 -35.77 -16.46 14.50
CA TYR A 23 -34.60 -16.11 13.68
C TYR A 23 -34.19 -14.64 13.86
N ARG A 24 -35.15 -13.73 14.06
CA ARG A 24 -34.87 -12.30 14.30
C ARG A 24 -34.22 -12.06 15.66
N VAL A 25 -34.69 -12.75 16.70
CA VAL A 25 -34.08 -12.69 18.03
C VAL A 25 -32.66 -13.28 18.01
N GLY A 26 -32.45 -14.41 17.33
CA GLY A 26 -31.11 -15.00 17.16
C GLY A 26 -30.14 -14.11 16.38
N LEU A 27 -30.61 -13.42 15.33
CA LEU A 27 -29.80 -12.48 14.56
C LEU A 27 -29.40 -11.25 15.40
N ILE A 28 -30.33 -10.69 16.18
CA ILE A 28 -30.04 -9.54 17.06
C ILE A 28 -29.05 -9.93 18.16
N LEU A 29 -29.24 -11.09 18.81
CA LEU A 29 -28.30 -11.60 19.83
C LEU A 29 -26.90 -11.85 19.25
N GLY A 30 -26.82 -12.40 18.03
CA GLY A 30 -25.56 -12.60 17.32
C GLY A 30 -24.83 -11.28 17.02
N VAL A 31 -25.55 -10.28 16.50
CA VAL A 31 -24.97 -8.96 16.20
C VAL A 31 -24.49 -8.25 17.47
N VAL A 32 -25.25 -8.32 18.57
CA VAL A 32 -24.87 -7.72 19.85
C VAL A 32 -23.63 -8.40 20.44
N LEU A 33 -23.53 -9.74 20.36
CA LEU A 33 -22.34 -10.47 20.80
C LEU A 33 -21.10 -10.10 19.98
N VAL A 34 -21.23 -10.03 18.65
CA VAL A 34 -20.11 -9.61 17.79
C VAL A 34 -19.67 -8.18 18.11
N ALA A 35 -20.62 -7.25 18.28
CA ALA A 35 -20.31 -5.87 18.65
C ALA A 35 -19.60 -5.75 20.01
N ALA A 36 -20.04 -6.53 21.02
CA ALA A 36 -19.42 -6.56 22.34
C ALA A 36 -17.99 -7.12 22.31
N VAL A 37 -17.74 -8.16 21.50
CA VAL A 37 -16.38 -8.72 21.32
C VAL A 37 -15.48 -7.73 20.59
N THR A 38 -15.95 -7.07 19.53
CA THR A 38 -15.15 -6.04 18.84
C THR A 38 -14.83 -4.85 19.75
N ALA A 39 -15.78 -4.41 20.59
CA ALA A 39 -15.54 -3.33 21.54
C ALA A 39 -14.53 -3.74 22.63
N GLY A 40 -14.63 -4.96 23.17
CA GLY A 40 -13.69 -5.48 24.17
C GLY A 40 -12.27 -5.66 23.64
N LEU A 41 -12.11 -6.01 22.34
CA LEU A 41 -10.79 -6.05 21.70
C LEU A 41 -10.22 -4.64 21.47
N TRP A 42 -11.04 -3.62 21.22
CA TRP A 42 -10.60 -2.24 21.02
C TRP A 42 -10.20 -1.53 22.33
N THR A 43 -10.79 -1.89 23.47
CA THR A 43 -10.45 -1.27 24.76
C THR A 43 -9.25 -1.91 25.45
N SER A 44 -8.75 -3.03 24.93
CA SER A 44 -7.57 -3.72 25.44
C SER A 44 -6.29 -3.09 24.89
N SER A 45 -6.01 -1.83 25.24
CA SER A 45 -4.69 -1.23 25.03
C SER A 45 -3.66 -1.93 25.92
N PRO A 46 -2.52 -2.40 25.40
CA PRO A 46 -1.44 -2.91 26.24
C PRO A 46 -0.90 -1.77 27.11
N ASN A 47 -0.72 -2.05 28.40
CA ASN A 47 -0.11 -1.17 29.39
C ASN A 47 1.09 -0.40 28.82
N GLU A 48 1.06 0.92 28.93
CA GLU A 48 2.23 1.75 28.69
C GLU A 48 3.35 1.34 29.65
N VAL A 49 4.52 1.05 29.08
CA VAL A 49 5.73 0.83 29.86
C VAL A 49 6.11 2.17 30.49
N PRO A 50 6.33 2.26 31.83
CA PRO A 50 6.78 3.50 32.43
C PRO A 50 8.19 3.79 31.93
N VAL A 51 8.30 4.75 31.02
CA VAL A 51 9.58 5.39 30.69
C VAL A 51 10.06 6.08 31.95
N ALA A 52 11.01 5.45 32.64
CA ALA A 52 11.75 6.07 33.71
C ALA A 52 12.34 7.38 33.18
N SER A 53 11.95 8.49 33.81
CA SER A 53 12.49 9.82 33.54
C SER A 53 13.99 9.79 33.78
N VAL A 54 14.77 9.69 32.70
CA VAL A 54 16.19 10.05 32.75
C VAL A 54 16.24 11.56 32.84
N SER A 55 16.55 12.06 34.04
CA SER A 55 16.98 13.45 34.21
C SER A 55 18.18 13.69 33.31
N ALA A 56 17.95 14.39 32.21
CA ALA A 56 19.01 14.96 31.41
C ALA A 56 19.70 16.02 32.29
N THR A 57 20.90 15.70 32.78
CA THR A 57 21.84 16.73 33.20
C THR A 57 22.20 17.52 31.95
N GLU A 58 21.67 18.74 31.89
CA GLU A 58 21.93 19.72 30.84
C GLU A 58 23.42 20.11 30.89
N ALA A 59 24.23 19.44 30.08
CA ALA A 59 25.53 19.97 29.69
C ALA A 59 25.27 21.14 28.73
N PRO A 60 25.96 22.29 28.88
CA PRO A 60 25.65 23.47 28.08
C PRO A 60 25.86 23.15 26.60
N LEU A 61 24.82 23.42 25.82
CA LEU A 61 24.87 23.46 24.36
C LEU A 61 25.91 24.49 23.95
N ALA A 62 27.17 24.07 23.87
CA ALA A 62 28.14 24.70 23.02
C ALA A 62 27.62 24.49 21.59
N ASN A 63 27.38 25.61 20.93
CA ASN A 63 26.89 25.80 19.56
C ASN A 63 27.78 25.01 18.58
N THR A 64 27.64 23.70 18.58
CA THR A 64 28.34 22.83 17.65
C THR A 64 27.37 22.67 16.51
N SER A 65 27.31 23.71 15.68
CA SER A 65 26.82 23.57 14.32
C SER A 65 27.46 22.30 13.77
N PHE A 66 26.67 21.30 13.41
CA PHE A 66 27.19 20.24 12.56
C PHE A 66 27.93 20.95 11.43
N PRO A 67 29.23 20.71 11.22
CA PRO A 67 29.88 21.32 10.09
C PRO A 67 29.09 20.86 8.88
N LEU A 68 28.43 21.79 8.20
CA LEU A 68 28.01 21.60 6.82
C LEU A 68 29.31 21.31 6.08
N ARG A 69 29.62 20.02 5.98
CA ARG A 69 30.69 19.53 5.12
C ARG A 69 30.32 20.11 3.76
N PRO A 70 31.14 20.99 3.17
CA PRO A 70 30.85 21.43 1.82
C PRO A 70 30.71 20.16 0.98
N SER A 71 29.53 19.95 0.40
CA SER A 71 29.27 18.94 -0.62
C SER A 71 30.05 19.31 -1.88
N ALA A 72 31.37 19.32 -1.77
CA ALA A 72 32.33 19.30 -2.86
C ALA A 72 32.71 17.85 -3.18
N SER A 73 31.80 16.90 -2.92
CA SER A 73 31.78 15.59 -3.55
C SER A 73 30.56 15.50 -4.47
N GLN A 74 30.34 16.56 -5.24
CA GLN A 74 29.67 16.43 -6.53
C GLN A 74 30.75 16.01 -7.54
N ASP A 75 30.49 14.93 -8.27
CA ASP A 75 31.24 14.51 -9.48
C ASP A 75 32.68 14.01 -9.34
N GLN A 76 32.94 13.09 -8.43
CA GLN A 76 33.81 11.98 -8.83
C GLN A 76 32.91 10.80 -9.18
N ALA A 77 32.46 10.79 -10.43
CA ALA A 77 31.84 9.64 -11.04
C ALA A 77 32.84 8.47 -10.97
N LEU A 78 32.74 7.67 -9.91
CA LEU A 78 33.28 6.32 -9.93
C LEU A 78 32.82 5.68 -11.25
N PRO A 79 33.70 4.94 -11.95
CA PRO A 79 33.34 4.33 -13.22
C PRO A 79 32.09 3.50 -12.99
N ARG A 80 30.97 3.99 -13.53
CA ARG A 80 29.69 3.28 -13.45
C ARG A 80 29.92 1.98 -14.20
N GLY A 81 29.65 0.86 -13.52
CA GLY A 81 29.69 -0.45 -14.16
C GLY A 81 28.79 -0.48 -15.40
N PRO A 82 28.96 -1.47 -16.28
CA PRO A 82 28.15 -1.60 -17.48
C PRO A 82 26.66 -1.58 -17.11
N VAL A 83 25.88 -0.77 -17.84
CA VAL A 83 24.41 -0.79 -17.72
C VAL A 83 23.94 -2.14 -18.24
N ALA A 84 23.28 -2.92 -17.38
CA ALA A 84 22.73 -4.21 -17.78
C ALA A 84 21.70 -4.01 -18.90
N THR A 85 21.89 -4.72 -20.02
CA THR A 85 20.87 -4.78 -21.07
C THR A 85 19.91 -5.92 -20.72
N LEU A 86 18.71 -5.57 -20.26
CA LEU A 86 17.68 -6.54 -19.94
C LEU A 86 16.78 -6.81 -21.16
N PRO A 87 16.37 -8.06 -21.42
CA PRO A 87 15.44 -8.37 -22.50
C PRO A 87 14.08 -7.69 -22.25
N SER A 88 13.59 -6.99 -23.28
CA SER A 88 12.31 -6.27 -23.26
C SER A 88 11.21 -7.08 -23.98
N SER A 89 11.11 -8.38 -23.72
CA SER A 89 10.05 -9.18 -24.33
C SER A 89 8.73 -8.89 -23.61
N ASN A 90 7.91 -8.01 -24.20
CA ASN A 90 6.54 -7.63 -23.79
C ASN A 90 6.37 -6.30 -23.01
N LEU A 91 7.43 -5.54 -22.74
CA LEU A 91 7.29 -4.23 -22.08
C LEU A 91 6.87 -3.14 -23.09
N PRO A 92 5.90 -2.26 -22.76
CA PRO A 92 5.56 -1.13 -23.62
C PRO A 92 6.70 -0.11 -23.68
N PRO A 93 6.78 0.71 -24.74
CA PRO A 93 7.77 1.78 -24.80
C PRO A 93 7.57 2.75 -23.63
N LEU A 94 8.68 3.23 -23.06
CA LEU A 94 8.62 4.33 -22.09
C LEU A 94 8.07 5.59 -22.76
N PRO A 95 7.31 6.42 -22.03
CA PRO A 95 6.83 7.69 -22.55
C PRO A 95 7.99 8.63 -22.91
N VAL A 96 7.76 9.51 -23.88
CA VAL A 96 8.75 10.51 -24.28
C VAL A 96 8.86 11.59 -23.22
N LEU A 97 10.04 11.72 -22.62
CA LEU A 97 10.34 12.76 -21.65
C LEU A 97 10.34 14.14 -22.31
N GLN A 98 9.59 15.07 -21.71
CA GLN A 98 9.54 16.47 -22.14
C GLN A 98 10.66 17.33 -21.52
N PHE A 99 11.53 16.70 -20.72
CA PHE A 99 12.65 17.33 -20.04
C PHE A 99 13.91 16.48 -20.22
N VAL A 100 15.09 17.08 -19.99
CA VAL A 100 16.35 16.34 -19.97
C VAL A 100 16.46 15.63 -18.62
N PRO A 101 16.43 14.28 -18.57
CA PRO A 101 16.49 13.59 -17.30
C PRO A 101 17.88 13.73 -16.65
N PRO A 102 17.96 13.62 -15.31
CA PRO A 102 19.23 13.70 -14.59
C PRO A 102 20.16 12.50 -14.83
N ARG A 103 19.68 11.46 -15.53
CA ARG A 103 20.41 10.21 -15.82
C ARG A 103 20.36 9.90 -17.33
N PRO A 104 21.38 9.21 -17.88
CA PRO A 104 21.34 8.75 -19.27
C PRO A 104 20.10 7.89 -19.54
N VAL A 105 19.51 8.04 -20.73
CA VAL A 105 18.26 7.37 -21.10
C VAL A 105 18.37 5.85 -21.04
N GLU A 106 19.54 5.30 -21.33
CA GLU A 106 19.83 3.87 -21.26
C GLU A 106 19.74 3.35 -19.82
N VAL A 107 20.18 4.15 -18.84
CA VAL A 107 20.06 3.83 -17.42
C VAL A 107 18.58 3.81 -17.01
N ILE A 108 17.82 4.82 -17.43
CA ILE A 108 16.38 4.90 -17.14
C ILE A 108 15.67 3.67 -17.73
N ARG A 109 15.92 3.35 -19.01
CA ARG A 109 15.34 2.17 -19.65
C ARG A 109 15.69 0.87 -18.91
N ALA A 110 16.95 0.71 -18.51
CA ALA A 110 17.39 -0.49 -17.80
C ALA A 110 16.71 -0.62 -16.42
N VAL A 111 16.59 0.47 -15.66
CA VAL A 111 15.93 0.46 -14.34
C VAL A 111 14.44 0.18 -14.46
N TYR A 112 13.75 0.79 -15.43
CA TYR A 112 12.33 0.51 -15.69
C TYR A 112 12.10 -0.94 -16.13
N ALA A 113 12.96 -1.47 -17.00
CA ALA A 113 12.90 -2.88 -17.39
C ALA A 113 13.15 -3.81 -16.19
N PHE A 114 14.09 -3.46 -15.31
CA PHE A 114 14.34 -4.21 -14.09
C PHE A 114 13.12 -4.20 -13.18
N ALA A 115 12.54 -3.02 -12.90
CA ALA A 115 11.38 -2.88 -12.04
C ALA A 115 10.19 -3.71 -12.54
N ALA A 116 9.90 -3.67 -13.85
CA ALA A 116 8.80 -4.42 -14.43
C ALA A 116 8.99 -5.94 -14.41
N ASN A 117 10.23 -6.40 -14.53
CA ASN A 117 10.59 -7.82 -14.61
C ASN A 117 10.86 -8.44 -13.23
N HIS A 118 11.16 -7.62 -12.22
CA HIS A 118 11.54 -8.06 -10.87
C HIS A 118 10.72 -7.37 -9.76
N PRO A 119 9.37 -7.42 -9.82
CA PRO A 119 8.53 -6.85 -8.76
C PRO A 119 8.82 -7.48 -7.40
N GLU A 120 9.20 -8.76 -7.37
CA GLU A 120 9.59 -9.45 -6.13
C GLU A 120 10.79 -8.79 -5.44
N VAL A 121 11.67 -8.13 -6.18
CA VAL A 121 12.80 -7.43 -5.58
C VAL A 121 12.35 -6.08 -5.04
N LEU A 122 11.76 -5.25 -5.90
CA LEU A 122 11.48 -3.85 -5.55
C LEU A 122 10.31 -3.69 -4.57
N SER A 123 9.33 -4.59 -4.57
CA SER A 123 8.24 -4.55 -3.59
C SER A 123 8.67 -4.90 -2.15
N ARG A 124 9.91 -5.32 -1.96
CA ARG A 124 10.51 -5.53 -0.63
C ARG A 124 11.39 -4.37 -0.20
N VAL A 125 11.63 -3.41 -1.09
CA VAL A 125 12.46 -2.24 -0.82
C VAL A 125 11.54 -1.07 -0.46
N PRO A 126 11.56 -0.58 0.77
CA PRO A 126 10.75 0.57 1.16
C PRO A 126 11.16 1.82 0.37
N CYS A 127 10.18 2.64 0.02
CA CYS A 127 10.40 3.97 -0.54
C CYS A 127 10.61 4.97 0.60
N PHE A 128 11.59 5.87 0.44
CA PHE A 128 11.89 6.92 1.42
C PHE A 128 11.84 8.32 0.82
N CYS A 129 11.18 8.44 -0.34
CA CYS A 129 11.02 9.72 -1.04
C CYS A 129 9.94 10.61 -0.40
N GLY A 130 9.09 10.05 0.49
CA GLY A 130 7.96 10.78 1.07
C GLY A 130 6.78 10.93 0.13
N CYS A 131 6.65 10.04 -0.87
CA CYS A 131 5.60 10.08 -1.90
C CYS A 131 4.39 9.18 -1.59
N GLU A 132 4.24 8.70 -0.35
CA GLU A 132 3.22 7.72 0.02
C GLU A 132 1.80 8.24 -0.19
N ASN A 133 1.59 9.54 0.08
CA ASN A 133 0.32 10.22 -0.17
C ASN A 133 -0.04 10.36 -1.66
N PHE A 134 0.88 10.05 -2.58
CA PHE A 134 0.63 10.01 -4.03
C PHE A 134 0.34 8.60 -4.54
N GLY A 135 0.25 7.61 -3.65
CA GLY A 135 -0.16 6.25 -3.98
C GLY A 135 1.00 5.25 -4.14
N HIS A 136 2.22 5.60 -3.75
CA HIS A 136 3.37 4.68 -3.78
C HIS A 136 3.59 4.05 -2.40
N GLY A 137 3.57 2.72 -2.30
CA GLY A 137 3.82 1.99 -1.06
C GLY A 137 5.26 1.49 -0.93
N ASP A 138 5.90 1.16 -2.04
CA ASP A 138 7.26 0.64 -2.08
C ASP A 138 8.05 1.11 -3.32
N ASN A 139 9.29 0.65 -3.48
CA ASN A 139 10.14 1.10 -4.58
C ASN A 139 9.66 0.65 -5.97
N HIS A 140 8.86 -0.41 -6.07
CA HIS A 140 8.29 -0.85 -7.35
C HIS A 140 7.31 0.20 -7.90
N ASP A 141 6.52 0.80 -7.01
CA ASP A 141 5.48 1.77 -7.37
C ASP A 141 6.07 3.06 -7.97
N CYS A 142 7.36 3.34 -7.76
CA CYS A 142 8.05 4.46 -8.41
C CYS A 142 8.15 4.31 -9.93
N PHE A 143 8.04 3.09 -10.47
CA PHE A 143 8.31 2.78 -11.88
C PHE A 143 7.09 2.20 -12.59
N VAL A 144 6.24 1.46 -11.88
CA VAL A 144 5.09 0.74 -12.43
C VAL A 144 3.83 1.24 -11.74
N ALA A 145 2.94 1.87 -12.50
CA ALA A 145 1.67 2.37 -11.99
C ALA A 145 0.60 1.27 -11.90
N ASP A 146 0.57 0.36 -12.88
CA ASP A 146 -0.40 -0.73 -12.92
C ASP A 146 0.08 -1.89 -13.78
N ARG A 147 -0.56 -3.06 -13.61
CA ARG A 147 -0.39 -4.23 -14.47
C ARG A 147 -1.73 -4.87 -14.77
N ASP A 148 -2.07 -4.98 -16.05
CA ASP A 148 -3.33 -5.60 -16.46
C ASP A 148 -3.33 -7.13 -16.28
N ALA A 149 -4.48 -7.77 -16.53
CA ALA A 149 -4.66 -9.21 -16.37
C ALA A 149 -3.77 -10.03 -17.32
N GLU A 150 -3.37 -9.44 -18.45
CA GLU A 150 -2.45 -10.01 -19.43
C GLU A 150 -0.97 -9.77 -19.07
N GLY A 151 -0.70 -9.05 -17.97
CA GLY A 151 0.66 -8.78 -17.49
C GLY A 151 1.32 -7.56 -18.11
N ARG A 152 0.60 -6.76 -18.92
CA ARG A 152 1.12 -5.54 -19.53
C ARG A 152 1.20 -4.43 -18.50
N VAL A 153 2.32 -3.74 -18.51
CA VAL A 153 2.65 -2.70 -17.54
C VAL A 153 2.18 -1.33 -18.02
N THR A 154 1.62 -0.53 -17.11
CA THR A 154 1.47 0.91 -17.27
C THR A 154 2.58 1.61 -16.48
N TRP A 155 3.32 2.52 -17.11
CA TRP A 155 4.46 3.18 -16.50
C TRP A 155 4.07 4.29 -15.53
N GLU A 156 4.72 4.31 -14.37
CA GLU A 156 4.77 5.49 -13.51
C GLU A 156 5.90 6.41 -13.99
N SER A 157 5.67 7.72 -14.01
CA SER A 157 6.66 8.72 -14.41
C SER A 157 7.63 9.17 -13.31
N HIS A 158 7.26 8.96 -12.04
CA HIS A 158 8.02 9.41 -10.88
C HIS A 158 9.49 8.97 -10.91
N GLY A 159 9.78 7.74 -11.33
CA GLY A 159 11.13 7.21 -11.47
C GLY A 159 11.99 7.84 -12.57
N MET A 160 11.46 8.76 -13.39
CA MET A 160 12.20 9.39 -14.50
C MET A 160 12.91 10.69 -14.14
N GLY A 161 12.59 11.33 -13.01
CA GLY A 161 13.23 12.57 -12.56
C GLY A 161 12.44 13.36 -11.54
#